data_AF-A0A366SHA3-F1
#
_entry.id   AF-A0A366SHA3-F1
#
_cell.length_a   1.000
_cell.length_b   1.000
_cell.length_c   1.000
_cell.angle_alpha   90.00
_cell.angle_beta   90.00
_cell.angle_gamma   90.00
#
_symmetry.space_group_name_H-M   'P 1'
#
loop_
_entity.id
_entity.type
_entity.pdbx_description
1 polymer ?
#
loop_
_entity_poly.entity_id
_entity_poly.type
_entity_poly.pdbx_seq_one_letter_code
_entity_poly.pdbx_strand_id
1 'polypeptide(L)'
;MLLSKKNYHSIANAYRIRNKAEKYLKQIGLKTYKHQIAGPEYRIRFFIAMLYSQYGVKYYSLSDDDIRIAHQFILASNHAIQPKLLETTTDDFLFFEVLLMLTWVRRENNVELQDWEDLAALKQLFIYQQLVDYVHLNLEQSLNTFFNQTELDYIFLCYCTTNNFLFSDQWQNEDIKALHQIVFTNKQIKSLLQHLTQKLRLGKEVIFTRNFRVGIVYFYKKCMLNLHPLLPESNPFLFNTLNTNQKVLFNQVQRMIDVWRTANNIPYFFTKEQIYFLTNQIEVIYQLFIPEIDITIVTNTISEYESIALKLTTTFNHYKLNPKVFMINAENIEQLYQNKNTIVLIHPKFATFIDETKLPASSPIIKLAIDYLPTYQEQLIQLFKQFNNRSFLALLN
;
A
#
# COMPACT_ATOMS: atom_id res chain seq x y z
N MET A 1 -1.04 35.37 -24.54
CA MET A 1 -2.16 36.25 -24.99
C MET A 1 -3.38 35.44 -25.45
N LEU A 2 -3.22 34.38 -26.24
CA LEU A 2 -4.33 33.51 -26.67
C LEU A 2 -5.00 32.73 -25.51
N LEU A 3 -4.23 32.16 -24.58
CA LEU A 3 -4.76 31.45 -23.40
C LEU A 3 -5.52 32.34 -22.39
N SER A 4 -5.09 33.59 -22.20
CA SER A 4 -5.74 34.53 -21.26
C SER A 4 -7.09 35.04 -21.77
N LYS A 5 -7.21 35.24 -23.09
CA LYS A 5 -8.48 35.62 -23.74
C LYS A 5 -9.48 34.46 -23.80
N LYS A 6 -9.02 33.21 -23.95
CA LYS A 6 -9.90 32.03 -24.10
C LYS A 6 -10.49 31.53 -22.77
N ASN A 7 -9.81 31.78 -21.65
CA ASN A 7 -10.19 31.24 -20.33
C ASN A 7 -10.53 32.33 -19.27
N TYR A 8 -10.83 33.56 -19.70
CA TYR A 8 -11.18 34.70 -18.81
C TYR A 8 -10.22 34.94 -17.64
N HIS A 9 -8.93 34.70 -17.83
CA HIS A 9 -7.90 34.96 -16.80
C HIS A 9 -7.13 36.23 -17.11
N SER A 10 -6.86 37.04 -16.08
CA SER A 10 -5.89 38.13 -16.19
C SER A 10 -4.54 37.58 -16.63
N ILE A 11 -3.77 38.36 -17.39
CA ILE A 11 -2.44 37.96 -17.88
C ILE A 11 -1.55 37.53 -16.71
N ALA A 12 -1.59 38.25 -15.58
CA ALA A 12 -0.87 37.91 -14.36
C ALA A 12 -1.26 36.53 -13.78
N ASN A 13 -2.56 36.18 -13.78
CA ASN A 13 -3.02 34.87 -13.32
C ASN A 13 -2.57 33.74 -14.27
N ALA A 14 -2.64 33.96 -15.59
CA ALA A 14 -2.15 32.99 -16.57
C ALA A 14 -0.65 32.71 -16.41
N TYR A 15 0.16 33.74 -16.15
CA TYR A 15 1.59 33.57 -15.85
C TYR A 15 1.83 32.78 -14.55
N ARG A 16 1.07 33.05 -13.49
CA ARG A 16 1.17 32.30 -12.22
C ARG A 16 0.84 30.83 -12.39
N ILE A 17 -0.23 30.52 -13.13
CA ILE A 17 -0.63 29.13 -13.44
C ILE A 17 0.47 28.44 -14.23
N ARG A 18 0.98 29.08 -15.29
CA ARG A 18 2.07 28.55 -16.10
C ARG A 18 3.31 28.27 -15.27
N ASN A 19 3.73 29.20 -14.41
CA ASN A 19 4.90 29.02 -13.56
C ASN A 19 4.71 27.86 -12.56
N LYS A 20 3.50 27.66 -12.03
CA LYS A 20 3.19 26.49 -11.19
C LYS A 20 3.26 25.18 -11.99
N ALA A 21 2.66 25.16 -13.18
CA ALA A 21 2.69 24.00 -14.07
C ALA A 21 4.13 23.64 -14.48
N GLU A 22 4.95 24.62 -14.87
CA GLU A 22 6.35 24.40 -15.22
C GLU A 22 7.18 23.88 -14.05
N LYS A 23 6.92 24.34 -12.82
CA LYS A 23 7.54 23.78 -11.61
C LYS A 23 7.14 22.33 -11.37
N TYR A 24 5.85 22.02 -11.49
CA TYR A 24 5.35 20.66 -11.33
C TYR A 24 5.90 19.71 -12.40
N LEU A 25 5.86 20.11 -13.68
CA LEU A 25 6.43 19.31 -14.79
C LEU A 25 7.89 18.92 -14.50
N LYS A 26 8.71 19.87 -14.01
CA LYS A 26 10.09 19.57 -13.63
C LYS A 26 10.20 18.52 -12.52
N GLN A 27 9.32 18.58 -11.52
CA GLN A 27 9.29 17.60 -10.41
C GLN A 27 8.90 16.18 -10.85
N ILE A 28 8.22 16.05 -11.98
CA ILE A 28 7.84 14.76 -12.57
C ILE A 28 8.68 14.39 -13.80
N GLY A 29 9.81 15.07 -14.04
CA GLY A 29 10.74 14.73 -15.13
C GLY A 29 10.31 15.16 -16.53
N LEU A 30 9.42 16.14 -16.62
CA LEU A 30 8.98 16.78 -17.86
C LEU A 30 9.37 18.26 -17.87
N LYS A 31 9.25 18.91 -19.02
CA LYS A 31 9.51 20.34 -19.19
C LYS A 31 8.56 20.94 -20.20
N THR A 32 8.58 22.27 -20.32
CA THR A 32 7.95 22.96 -21.43
C THR A 32 8.99 23.34 -22.48
N TYR A 33 8.67 23.19 -23.75
CA TYR A 33 9.46 23.67 -24.87
C TYR A 33 8.53 24.18 -25.96
N LYS A 34 8.75 25.42 -26.45
CA LYS A 34 7.91 26.06 -27.48
C LYS A 34 6.40 25.93 -27.20
N HIS A 35 6.00 26.15 -25.93
CA HIS A 35 4.61 26.04 -25.46
C HIS A 35 3.98 24.64 -25.44
N GLN A 36 4.78 23.59 -25.66
CA GLN A 36 4.37 22.19 -25.55
C GLN A 36 5.07 21.52 -24.37
N ILE A 37 4.50 20.41 -23.89
CA ILE A 37 5.18 19.54 -22.92
C ILE A 37 6.23 18.73 -23.70
N ALA A 38 7.43 18.63 -23.13
CA ALA A 38 8.55 17.89 -23.70
C ALA A 38 9.24 17.03 -22.63
N GLY A 39 9.85 15.94 -23.07
CA GLY A 39 10.46 14.91 -22.23
C GLY A 39 10.41 13.56 -22.95
N PRO A 40 10.84 12.47 -22.29
CA PRO A 40 10.71 11.14 -22.86
C PRO A 40 9.25 10.80 -23.17
N GLU A 41 8.98 10.25 -24.36
CA GLU A 41 7.62 10.05 -24.85
C GLU A 41 6.81 9.11 -23.94
N TYR A 42 7.38 8.02 -23.43
CA TYR A 42 6.68 7.14 -22.48
C TYR A 42 6.21 7.92 -21.24
N ARG A 43 7.02 8.84 -20.71
CA ARG A 43 6.68 9.65 -19.54
C ARG A 43 5.59 10.67 -19.86
N ILE A 44 5.58 11.23 -21.07
CA ILE A 44 4.48 12.08 -21.55
C ILE A 44 3.18 11.27 -21.62
N ARG A 45 3.22 10.03 -22.13
CA ARG A 45 2.02 9.16 -22.17
C ARG A 45 1.48 8.86 -20.78
N PHE A 46 2.35 8.55 -19.81
CA PHE A 46 1.95 8.38 -18.41
C PHE A 46 1.36 9.65 -17.80
N PHE A 47 1.93 10.83 -18.11
CA PHE A 47 1.35 12.09 -17.65
C PHE A 47 -0.04 12.34 -18.24
N ILE A 48 -0.23 12.08 -19.54
CA ILE A 48 -1.53 12.18 -20.20
C ILE A 48 -2.51 11.20 -19.54
N ALA A 49 -2.16 9.93 -19.39
CA ALA A 49 -3.02 8.94 -18.76
C ALA A 49 -3.42 9.34 -17.33
N MET A 50 -2.50 9.89 -16.54
CA MET A 50 -2.78 10.38 -15.18
C MET A 50 -3.76 11.55 -15.19
N LEU A 51 -3.62 12.49 -16.15
CA LEU A 51 -4.57 13.59 -16.33
C LEU A 51 -5.98 13.09 -16.69
N TYR A 52 -6.07 12.03 -17.49
CA TYR A 52 -7.34 11.40 -17.85
C TYR A 52 -7.99 10.75 -16.64
N SER A 53 -7.28 9.83 -15.98
CA SER A 53 -7.86 8.95 -14.98
C SER A 53 -8.13 9.66 -13.65
N GLN A 54 -7.25 10.58 -13.22
CA GLN A 54 -7.40 11.22 -11.90
C GLN A 54 -8.15 12.56 -11.94
N TYR A 55 -8.08 13.27 -13.07
CA TYR A 55 -8.57 14.64 -13.16
C TYR A 55 -9.62 14.86 -14.24
N GLY A 56 -9.94 13.84 -15.05
CA GLY A 56 -10.88 13.94 -16.17
C GLY A 56 -10.43 14.90 -17.27
N VAL A 57 -9.14 15.27 -17.29
CA VAL A 57 -8.59 16.27 -18.23
C VAL A 57 -8.25 15.56 -19.53
N LYS A 58 -9.14 15.71 -20.52
CA LYS A 58 -9.00 15.10 -21.85
C LYS A 58 -8.06 15.89 -22.77
N TYR A 59 -6.73 15.70 -22.59
CA TYR A 59 -5.70 16.37 -23.40
C TYR A 59 -5.62 15.91 -24.88
N TYR A 60 -5.95 14.65 -25.19
CA TYR A 60 -6.01 14.06 -26.54
C TYR A 60 -7.38 13.45 -26.88
N SER A 61 -7.97 13.76 -28.03
CA SER A 61 -9.19 13.06 -28.43
C SER A 61 -8.93 11.56 -28.54
N LEU A 62 -9.58 10.76 -27.69
CA LEU A 62 -9.66 9.31 -27.83
C LEU A 62 -11.03 9.04 -28.44
N SER A 63 -11.05 8.42 -29.62
CA SER A 63 -12.28 8.14 -30.36
C SER A 63 -13.01 6.95 -29.74
N ASP A 64 -14.31 6.82 -30.06
CA ASP A 64 -15.09 5.64 -29.66
C ASP A 64 -14.50 4.34 -30.22
N ASP A 65 -13.81 4.42 -31.37
CA ASP A 65 -13.12 3.27 -31.96
C ASP A 65 -11.87 2.87 -31.17
N ASP A 66 -11.09 3.84 -30.69
CA ASP A 66 -9.93 3.58 -29.82
C ASP A 66 -10.36 2.85 -28.53
N ILE A 67 -11.45 3.33 -27.92
CA ILE A 67 -12.03 2.74 -26.71
C ILE A 67 -12.51 1.31 -27.00
N ARG A 68 -13.24 1.13 -28.10
CA ARG A 68 -13.75 -0.19 -28.53
C ARG A 68 -12.62 -1.19 -28.74
N ILE A 69 -11.53 -0.80 -29.42
CA ILE A 69 -10.37 -1.67 -29.67
C ILE A 69 -9.68 -2.03 -28.34
N ALA A 70 -9.46 -1.06 -27.46
CA ALA A 70 -8.86 -1.32 -26.15
C ALA A 70 -9.71 -2.28 -25.30
N HIS A 71 -11.04 -2.10 -25.27
CA HIS A 71 -11.95 -2.97 -24.53
C HIS A 71 -12.00 -4.38 -25.12
N GLN A 72 -12.05 -4.52 -26.44
CA GLN A 72 -12.01 -5.83 -27.11
C GLN A 72 -10.70 -6.57 -26.77
N PHE A 73 -9.57 -5.88 -26.79
CA PHE A 73 -8.29 -6.43 -26.37
C PHE A 73 -8.29 -6.89 -24.91
N ILE A 74 -8.88 -6.12 -23.99
CA ILE A 74 -8.94 -6.54 -22.58
C ILE A 74 -9.86 -7.75 -22.40
N LEU A 75 -11.05 -7.74 -23.01
CA LEU A 75 -12.04 -8.80 -22.88
C LEU A 75 -11.57 -10.13 -23.47
N ALA A 76 -10.81 -10.11 -24.56
CA ALA A 76 -10.32 -11.33 -25.17
C ALA A 76 -9.13 -11.94 -24.39
N SER A 77 -8.58 -11.26 -23.37
CA SER A 77 -7.43 -11.76 -22.60
C SER A 77 -7.80 -12.81 -21.56
N ASN A 78 -9.06 -12.79 -21.10
CA ASN A 78 -9.59 -13.75 -20.13
C ASN A 78 -11.12 -13.81 -20.25
N HIS A 79 -11.64 -15.01 -20.56
CA HIS A 79 -13.08 -15.26 -20.76
C HIS A 79 -13.96 -15.01 -19.52
N ALA A 80 -13.38 -14.93 -18.33
CA ALA A 80 -14.10 -14.59 -17.11
C ALA A 80 -14.36 -13.08 -16.95
N ILE A 81 -13.66 -12.22 -17.71
CA ILE A 81 -13.89 -10.77 -17.67
C ILE A 81 -15.22 -10.46 -18.35
N GLN A 82 -16.19 -10.01 -17.57
CA GLN A 82 -17.49 -9.59 -18.10
C GLN A 82 -17.39 -8.17 -18.65
N PRO A 83 -18.02 -7.84 -19.81
CA PRO A 83 -18.06 -6.48 -20.35
C PRO A 83 -18.54 -5.43 -19.34
N LYS A 84 -19.56 -5.79 -18.56
CA LYS A 84 -20.11 -4.92 -17.50
C LYS A 84 -19.07 -4.54 -16.44
N LEU A 85 -18.07 -5.40 -16.19
CA LEU A 85 -17.01 -5.10 -15.24
C LEU A 85 -16.22 -3.87 -15.70
N LEU A 86 -15.84 -3.79 -16.98
CA LEU A 86 -15.11 -2.66 -17.55
C LEU A 86 -15.93 -1.36 -17.47
N GLU A 87 -17.24 -1.45 -17.69
CA GLU A 87 -18.14 -0.29 -17.56
C GLU A 87 -18.22 0.22 -16.10
N THR A 88 -18.27 -0.69 -15.13
CA THR A 88 -18.46 -0.35 -13.70
C THR A 88 -17.18 -0.05 -12.92
N THR A 89 -16.01 -0.43 -13.46
CA THR A 89 -14.70 -0.24 -12.82
C THR A 89 -13.81 0.72 -13.60
N THR A 90 -14.46 1.64 -14.33
CA THR A 90 -13.80 2.62 -15.20
C THR A 90 -12.69 3.36 -14.45
N ASP A 91 -12.91 3.78 -13.20
CA ASP A 91 -11.89 4.50 -12.42
C ASP A 91 -10.65 3.66 -12.08
N ASP A 92 -10.78 2.33 -11.95
CA ASP A 92 -9.68 1.43 -11.56
C ASP A 92 -8.77 1.09 -12.75
N PHE A 93 -9.32 1.08 -13.98
CA PHE A 93 -8.63 0.59 -15.18
C PHE A 93 -8.42 1.64 -16.26
N LEU A 94 -9.11 2.78 -16.20
CA LEU A 94 -9.00 3.86 -17.19
C LEU A 94 -7.56 4.32 -17.37
N PHE A 95 -6.74 4.32 -16.33
CA PHE A 95 -5.31 4.65 -16.45
C PHE A 95 -4.58 3.69 -17.40
N PHE A 96 -4.82 2.37 -17.26
CA PHE A 96 -4.24 1.36 -18.14
C PHE A 96 -4.81 1.45 -19.56
N GLU A 97 -6.12 1.60 -19.70
CA GLU A 97 -6.79 1.74 -21.00
C GLU A 97 -6.25 2.93 -21.79
N VAL A 98 -6.09 4.08 -21.14
CA VAL A 98 -5.52 5.28 -21.78
C VAL A 98 -4.05 5.05 -22.15
N LEU A 99 -3.25 4.46 -21.27
CA LEU A 99 -1.86 4.11 -21.59
C LEU A 99 -1.75 3.20 -22.82
N LEU A 100 -2.65 2.21 -22.92
CA LEU A 100 -2.75 1.29 -24.03
C LEU A 100 -3.12 2.05 -25.31
N MET A 101 -4.19 2.86 -25.30
CA MET A 101 -4.63 3.67 -26.44
C MET A 101 -3.55 4.63 -26.94
N LEU A 102 -2.80 5.25 -26.03
CA LEU A 102 -1.70 6.15 -26.38
C LEU A 102 -0.56 5.44 -27.15
N THR A 103 -0.53 4.10 -27.18
CA THR A 103 0.42 3.34 -28.01
C THR A 103 0.27 3.68 -29.49
N TRP A 104 -0.97 3.67 -30.01
CA TRP A 104 -1.24 3.97 -31.42
C TRP A 104 -1.65 5.43 -31.65
N VAL A 105 -2.36 6.06 -30.71
CA VAL A 105 -2.79 7.47 -30.84
C VAL A 105 -1.60 8.43 -30.87
N ARG A 106 -0.50 8.11 -30.18
CA ARG A 106 0.74 8.91 -30.16
C ARG A 106 1.91 8.21 -30.84
N ARG A 107 1.62 7.36 -31.82
CA ARG A 107 2.63 6.54 -32.47
C ARG A 107 3.71 7.35 -33.18
N GLU A 108 3.31 8.41 -33.86
CA GLU A 108 4.21 9.32 -34.60
C GLU A 108 5.28 9.98 -33.72
N ASN A 109 5.06 10.04 -32.41
CA ASN A 109 6.00 10.64 -31.48
C ASN A 109 7.19 9.74 -31.11
N ASN A 110 7.19 8.47 -31.56
CA ASN A 110 8.19 7.43 -31.30
C ASN A 110 8.54 7.25 -29.81
N VAL A 111 8.28 6.07 -29.27
CA VAL A 111 8.65 5.77 -27.90
C VAL A 111 10.11 5.34 -27.81
N GLU A 112 10.86 5.97 -26.91
CA GLU A 112 12.20 5.55 -26.50
C GLU A 112 12.19 5.34 -24.98
N LEU A 113 12.46 4.11 -24.55
CA LEU A 113 12.57 3.77 -23.13
C LEU A 113 13.99 4.05 -22.65
N GLN A 114 14.11 4.59 -21.44
CA GLN A 114 15.40 4.68 -20.75
C GLN A 114 15.85 3.28 -20.30
N ASP A 115 17.13 3.16 -19.92
CA ASP A 115 17.70 1.93 -19.40
C ASP A 115 16.86 1.37 -18.24
N TRP A 116 16.22 0.24 -18.51
CA TRP A 116 15.43 -0.52 -17.54
C TRP A 116 16.24 -1.75 -17.13
N GLU A 117 16.97 -1.64 -16.01
CA GLU A 117 17.93 -2.66 -15.53
C GLU A 117 17.31 -4.07 -15.49
N ASP A 118 16.07 -4.19 -15.01
CA ASP A 118 15.41 -5.48 -14.85
C ASP A 118 14.66 -5.98 -16.09
N LEU A 119 14.58 -5.20 -17.18
CA LEU A 119 13.76 -5.53 -18.35
C LEU A 119 14.13 -6.89 -18.94
N ALA A 120 15.42 -7.16 -19.12
CA ALA A 120 15.88 -8.42 -19.70
C ALA A 120 15.43 -9.63 -18.86
N ALA A 121 15.47 -9.52 -17.52
CA ALA A 121 15.03 -10.57 -16.62
C ALA A 121 13.49 -10.69 -16.59
N LEU A 122 12.78 -9.57 -16.61
CA LEU A 122 11.31 -9.54 -16.67
C LEU A 122 10.78 -10.14 -17.97
N LYS A 123 11.47 -9.96 -19.10
CA LYS A 123 11.14 -10.58 -20.39
C LYS A 123 11.25 -12.11 -20.38
N GLN A 124 11.97 -12.70 -19.43
CA GLN A 124 12.04 -14.16 -19.27
C GLN A 124 10.80 -14.77 -18.60
N LEU A 125 9.94 -13.94 -17.99
CA LEU A 125 8.68 -14.41 -17.44
C LEU A 125 7.71 -14.73 -18.59
N PHE A 126 6.87 -15.76 -18.41
CA PHE A 126 5.89 -16.21 -19.42
C PHE A 126 5.06 -15.05 -20.00
N ILE A 127 4.71 -14.11 -19.11
CA ILE A 127 3.79 -13.03 -19.37
C ILE A 127 4.25 -12.09 -20.49
N TYR A 128 5.57 -11.94 -20.68
CA TYR A 128 6.09 -11.07 -21.72
C TYR A 128 5.80 -11.63 -23.11
N GLN A 129 6.23 -12.87 -23.38
CA GLN A 129 5.98 -13.52 -24.67
C GLN A 129 4.48 -13.64 -24.93
N GLN A 130 3.72 -14.01 -23.89
CA GLN A 130 2.27 -14.10 -24.02
C GLN A 130 1.62 -12.75 -24.38
N LEU A 131 2.04 -11.66 -23.75
CA LEU A 131 1.53 -10.33 -24.08
C LEU A 131 1.87 -9.95 -25.52
N VAL A 132 3.10 -10.24 -25.98
CA VAL A 132 3.54 -9.98 -27.36
C VAL A 132 2.68 -10.76 -28.37
N ASP A 133 2.54 -12.07 -28.19
CA ASP A 133 1.71 -12.92 -29.06
C ASP A 133 0.27 -12.40 -29.09
N TYR A 134 -0.24 -11.99 -27.93
CA TYR A 134 -1.59 -11.47 -27.79
C TYR A 134 -1.80 -10.11 -28.47
N VAL A 135 -0.80 -9.22 -28.42
CA VAL A 135 -0.78 -7.95 -29.17
C VAL A 135 -0.82 -8.20 -30.67
N HIS A 136 -0.02 -9.12 -31.18
CA HIS A 136 -0.01 -9.51 -32.60
C HIS A 136 -1.36 -10.06 -33.06
N LEU A 137 -2.00 -10.90 -32.24
CA LEU A 137 -3.28 -11.52 -32.58
C LEU A 137 -4.45 -10.55 -32.55
N ASN A 138 -4.47 -9.59 -31.61
CA ASN A 138 -5.67 -8.79 -31.34
C ASN A 138 -5.51 -7.32 -31.72
N LEU A 139 -4.43 -6.64 -31.31
CA LEU A 139 -4.25 -5.22 -31.58
C LEU A 139 -3.78 -4.95 -32.99
N GLU A 140 -2.75 -5.66 -33.46
CA GLU A 140 -2.19 -5.45 -34.79
C GLU A 140 -3.20 -5.72 -35.89
N GLN A 141 -4.01 -6.77 -35.72
CA GLN A 141 -5.13 -7.07 -36.62
C GLN A 141 -6.20 -5.97 -36.60
N SER A 142 -6.61 -5.52 -35.41
CA SER A 142 -7.65 -4.50 -35.26
C SER A 142 -7.23 -3.13 -35.79
N LEU A 143 -5.95 -2.77 -35.63
CA LEU A 143 -5.38 -1.49 -36.04
C LEU A 143 -4.75 -1.53 -37.45
N ASN A 144 -4.71 -2.71 -38.08
CA ASN A 144 -4.05 -2.96 -39.36
C ASN A 144 -2.61 -2.40 -39.40
N THR A 145 -1.81 -2.74 -38.39
CA THR A 145 -0.44 -2.24 -38.25
C THR A 145 0.45 -3.23 -37.50
N PHE A 146 1.77 -3.11 -37.65
CA PHE A 146 2.78 -3.87 -36.89
C PHE A 146 3.48 -2.99 -35.85
N PHE A 147 3.61 -3.46 -34.61
CA PHE A 147 4.36 -2.80 -33.55
C PHE A 147 5.82 -3.25 -33.55
N ASN A 148 6.74 -2.30 -33.36
CA ASN A 148 8.15 -2.61 -33.20
C ASN A 148 8.47 -3.05 -31.76
N GLN A 149 9.71 -3.52 -31.56
CA GLN A 149 10.17 -4.02 -30.27
C GLN A 149 10.04 -3.01 -29.12
N THR A 150 10.32 -1.72 -29.37
CA THR A 150 10.22 -0.66 -28.36
C THR A 150 8.77 -0.35 -28.00
N GLU A 151 7.86 -0.46 -28.97
CA GLU A 151 6.41 -0.32 -28.75
C GLU A 151 5.87 -1.49 -27.91
N LEU A 152 6.30 -2.72 -28.20
CA LEU A 152 5.97 -3.91 -27.40
C LEU A 152 6.52 -3.78 -25.96
N ASP A 153 7.74 -3.27 -25.80
CA ASP A 153 8.34 -3.04 -24.48
C ASP A 153 7.60 -1.93 -23.71
N TYR A 154 7.06 -0.93 -24.41
CA TYR A 154 6.20 0.08 -23.81
C TYR A 154 4.86 -0.52 -23.36
N ILE A 155 4.20 -1.35 -24.17
CA ILE A 155 2.96 -2.04 -23.76
C ILE A 155 3.25 -2.92 -22.54
N PHE A 156 4.40 -3.61 -22.50
CA PHE A 156 4.83 -4.38 -21.34
C PHE A 156 5.09 -3.51 -20.11
N LEU A 157 5.71 -2.34 -20.27
CA LEU A 157 5.85 -1.36 -19.18
C LEU A 157 4.48 -0.94 -18.62
N CYS A 158 3.50 -0.68 -19.48
CA CYS A 158 2.13 -0.38 -19.06
C CYS A 158 1.56 -1.55 -18.25
N TYR A 159 1.69 -2.79 -18.72
CA TYR A 159 1.27 -3.98 -17.97
C TYR A 159 1.94 -4.07 -16.59
N CYS A 160 3.25 -3.85 -16.53
CA CYS A 160 4.02 -3.99 -15.29
C CYS A 160 3.77 -2.88 -14.26
N THR A 161 3.31 -1.70 -14.67
CA THR A 161 3.17 -0.53 -13.78
C THR A 161 1.75 -0.26 -13.35
N THR A 162 0.75 -0.89 -13.96
CA THR A 162 -0.67 -0.71 -13.62
C THR A 162 -1.26 -1.94 -12.94
N ASN A 163 -2.43 -1.75 -12.34
CA ASN A 163 -3.36 -2.85 -12.09
C ASN A 163 -4.14 -3.07 -13.41
N ASN A 164 -4.20 -4.32 -13.86
CA ASN A 164 -4.96 -4.71 -15.05
C ASN A 164 -5.38 -6.19 -14.92
N PHE A 165 -6.34 -6.61 -15.74
CA PHE A 165 -6.87 -7.97 -15.71
C PHE A 165 -6.16 -8.96 -16.64
N LEU A 166 -5.19 -8.49 -17.43
CA LEU A 166 -4.61 -9.33 -18.48
C LEU A 166 -3.89 -10.53 -17.85
N PHE A 167 -4.32 -11.72 -18.24
CA PHE A 167 -3.71 -13.00 -17.87
C PHE A 167 -3.65 -13.27 -16.35
N SER A 168 -4.52 -12.63 -15.55
CA SER A 168 -4.48 -12.75 -14.09
C SER A 168 -4.69 -14.18 -13.57
N ASP A 169 -5.38 -15.01 -14.34
CA ASP A 169 -5.70 -16.41 -14.09
C ASP A 169 -4.57 -17.38 -14.48
N GLN A 170 -3.51 -16.90 -15.14
CA GLN A 170 -2.52 -17.77 -15.78
C GLN A 170 -1.21 -17.86 -15.02
N TRP A 171 -0.99 -16.98 -14.04
CA TRP A 171 0.20 -16.97 -13.18
C TRP A 171 0.30 -18.25 -12.36
N GLN A 172 1.42 -18.98 -12.51
CA GLN A 172 1.74 -20.14 -11.69
C GLN A 172 2.62 -19.75 -10.50
N ASN A 173 2.71 -20.65 -9.51
CA ASN A 173 3.54 -20.42 -8.33
C ASN A 173 5.03 -20.26 -8.68
N GLU A 174 5.50 -20.95 -9.72
CA GLU A 174 6.85 -20.86 -10.26
C GLU A 174 7.13 -19.48 -10.85
N ASP A 175 6.18 -18.91 -11.59
CA ASP A 175 6.28 -17.56 -12.15
C ASP A 175 6.33 -16.51 -11.05
N ILE A 176 5.51 -16.67 -10.00
CA ILE A 176 5.51 -15.79 -8.83
C ILE A 176 6.87 -15.86 -8.11
N LYS A 177 7.44 -17.06 -7.95
CA LYS A 177 8.78 -17.24 -7.35
C LYS A 177 9.86 -16.56 -8.21
N ALA A 178 9.80 -16.71 -9.54
CA ALA A 178 10.73 -16.08 -10.46
C ALA A 178 10.63 -14.54 -10.41
N LEU A 179 9.41 -13.99 -10.43
CA LEU A 179 9.17 -12.55 -10.25
C LEU A 179 9.75 -12.05 -8.93
N HIS A 180 9.49 -12.77 -7.83
CA HIS A 180 10.08 -12.43 -6.53
C HIS A 180 11.62 -12.47 -6.60
N GLN A 181 12.21 -13.46 -7.25
CA GLN A 181 13.67 -13.50 -7.39
C GLN A 181 14.20 -12.27 -8.14
N ILE A 182 13.56 -11.86 -9.24
CA ILE A 182 13.93 -10.64 -9.99
C ILE A 182 13.85 -9.42 -9.08
N VAL A 183 12.70 -9.18 -8.43
CA VAL A 183 12.49 -8.00 -7.57
C VAL A 183 13.46 -7.96 -6.39
N PHE A 184 13.64 -9.09 -5.70
CA PHE A 184 14.51 -9.15 -4.52
C PHE A 184 16.00 -9.22 -4.87
N THR A 185 16.36 -9.39 -6.15
CA THR A 185 17.75 -9.29 -6.60
C THR A 185 18.14 -7.89 -7.07
N ASN A 186 17.17 -7.05 -7.43
CA ASN A 186 17.36 -5.64 -7.78
C ASN A 186 18.13 -4.87 -6.69
N LYS A 187 19.13 -4.09 -7.10
CA LYS A 187 20.05 -3.39 -6.18
C LYS A 187 19.35 -2.31 -5.35
N GLN A 188 18.47 -1.54 -5.96
CA GLN A 188 17.72 -0.47 -5.29
C GLN A 188 16.76 -1.07 -4.26
N ILE A 189 16.06 -2.15 -4.61
CA ILE A 189 15.17 -2.86 -3.67
C ILE A 189 15.97 -3.49 -2.53
N LYS A 190 17.10 -4.17 -2.79
CA LYS A 190 17.97 -4.69 -1.73
C LYS A 190 18.42 -3.60 -0.76
N SER A 191 18.81 -2.43 -1.29
CA SER A 191 19.16 -1.25 -0.48
C SER A 191 17.99 -0.76 0.38
N LEU A 192 16.77 -0.70 -0.20
CA LEU A 192 15.56 -0.33 0.53
C LEU A 192 15.30 -1.29 1.69
N LEU A 193 15.37 -2.59 1.42
CA LEU A 193 15.15 -3.64 2.42
C LEU A 193 16.14 -3.54 3.56
N GLN A 194 17.43 -3.34 3.28
CA GLN A 194 18.44 -3.12 4.30
C GLN A 194 18.08 -1.91 5.18
N HIS A 195 17.65 -0.80 4.56
CA HIS A 195 17.27 0.40 5.29
C HIS A 195 16.03 0.16 6.18
N LEU A 196 14.98 -0.46 5.61
CA LEU A 196 13.76 -0.86 6.30
C LEU A 196 14.07 -1.75 7.51
N THR A 197 14.73 -2.88 7.28
CA THR A 197 15.02 -3.87 8.33
C THR A 197 15.87 -3.30 9.46
N GLN A 198 16.90 -2.50 9.15
CA GLN A 198 17.78 -1.94 10.18
C GLN A 198 17.09 -0.91 11.07
N LYS A 199 16.33 0.02 10.48
CA LYS A 199 15.72 1.12 11.26
C LYS A 199 14.42 0.71 11.95
N LEU A 200 13.65 -0.18 11.34
CA LEU A 200 12.40 -0.68 11.89
C LEU A 200 12.61 -1.90 12.81
N ARG A 201 13.87 -2.35 12.99
CA ARG A 201 14.23 -3.53 13.77
C ARG A 201 13.40 -4.77 13.40
N LEU A 202 13.03 -4.86 12.13
CA LEU A 202 12.27 -6.01 11.64
C LEU A 202 13.18 -7.24 11.74
N GLY A 203 12.73 -8.29 12.41
CA GLY A 203 13.46 -9.55 12.45
C GLY A 203 13.69 -10.07 11.02
N LYS A 204 14.77 -10.81 10.79
CA LYS A 204 15.07 -11.38 9.46
C LYS A 204 13.88 -12.20 8.92
N GLU A 205 13.15 -12.86 9.81
CA GLU A 205 11.95 -13.64 9.52
C GLU A 205 10.83 -12.83 8.86
N VAL A 206 10.70 -11.53 9.18
CA VAL A 206 9.70 -10.63 8.59
C VAL A 206 9.85 -10.55 7.07
N ILE A 207 11.08 -10.42 6.60
CA ILE A 207 11.41 -10.22 5.18
C ILE A 207 10.98 -11.45 4.37
N PHE A 208 10.94 -12.62 5.01
CA PHE A 208 10.53 -13.87 4.38
C PHE A 208 9.03 -14.12 4.42
N THR A 209 8.27 -13.33 5.20
CA THR A 209 6.81 -13.46 5.24
C THR A 209 6.20 -13.13 3.87
N ARG A 210 5.16 -13.90 3.49
CA ARG A 210 4.46 -13.71 2.22
C ARG A 210 3.93 -12.28 2.07
N ASN A 211 3.31 -11.74 3.12
CA ASN A 211 2.70 -10.41 3.09
C ASN A 211 3.72 -9.31 2.83
N PHE A 212 4.88 -9.37 3.52
CA PHE A 212 5.96 -8.42 3.26
C PHE A 212 6.45 -8.51 1.82
N ARG A 213 6.68 -9.73 1.31
CA ARG A 213 7.21 -9.91 -0.03
C ARG A 213 6.28 -9.40 -1.11
N VAL A 214 4.97 -9.67 -0.97
CA VAL A 214 3.95 -9.14 -1.86
C VAL A 214 3.89 -7.61 -1.80
N GLY A 215 3.92 -7.02 -0.60
CA GLY A 215 3.94 -5.56 -0.44
C GLY A 215 5.13 -4.89 -1.13
N ILE A 216 6.32 -5.50 -1.04
CA ILE A 216 7.53 -5.01 -1.71
C ILE A 216 7.46 -5.17 -3.23
N VAL A 217 6.94 -6.29 -3.73
CA VAL A 217 6.72 -6.46 -5.18
C VAL A 217 5.77 -5.39 -5.72
N TYR A 218 4.68 -5.10 -5.00
CA TYR A 218 3.76 -4.04 -5.39
C TYR A 218 4.41 -2.65 -5.36
N PHE A 219 5.24 -2.37 -4.35
CA PHE A 219 6.01 -1.13 -4.29
C PHE A 219 7.05 -1.02 -5.42
N TYR A 220 7.70 -2.13 -5.79
CA TYR A 220 8.65 -2.19 -6.89
C TYR A 220 8.02 -1.81 -8.23
N LYS A 221 6.77 -2.22 -8.52
CA LYS A 221 6.03 -1.78 -9.73
C LYS A 221 6.04 -0.26 -9.87
N LYS A 222 6.02 0.47 -8.75
CA LYS A 222 6.04 1.94 -8.73
C LYS A 222 7.41 2.55 -9.06
N CYS A 223 8.49 1.82 -8.82
CA CYS A 223 9.86 2.28 -9.01
C CYS A 223 10.33 2.17 -10.47
N MET A 224 9.62 1.40 -11.31
CA MET A 224 10.00 1.16 -12.71
C MET A 224 10.13 2.48 -13.49
N LEU A 225 11.30 2.68 -14.10
CA LEU A 225 11.65 3.88 -14.88
C LEU A 225 11.39 5.22 -14.16
N ASN A 226 11.39 5.20 -12.83
CA ASN A 226 11.09 6.34 -11.97
C ASN A 226 9.75 7.01 -12.32
N LEU A 227 8.74 6.21 -12.67
CA LEU A 227 7.40 6.68 -13.05
C LEU A 227 6.47 6.94 -11.86
N HIS A 228 6.90 6.64 -10.63
CA HIS A 228 6.13 6.80 -9.40
C HIS A 228 5.35 8.12 -9.26
N PRO A 229 5.83 9.33 -9.65
CA PRO A 229 5.03 10.55 -9.51
C PRO A 229 3.82 10.62 -10.45
N LEU A 230 3.76 9.74 -11.45
CA LEU A 230 2.76 9.70 -12.52
C LEU A 230 1.79 8.52 -12.38
N LEU A 231 2.00 7.65 -11.39
CA LEU A 231 1.13 6.51 -11.15
C LEU A 231 -0.01 6.92 -10.21
N PRO A 232 -1.26 6.66 -10.58
CA PRO A 232 -2.39 6.94 -9.71
C PRO A 232 -2.44 5.98 -8.52
N GLU A 233 -2.97 6.45 -7.40
CA GLU A 233 -3.30 5.62 -6.24
C GLU A 233 -4.82 5.62 -6.04
N SER A 234 -5.39 4.45 -5.77
CA SER A 234 -6.84 4.24 -5.70
C SER A 234 -7.53 4.91 -4.52
N ASN A 235 -6.78 5.50 -3.57
CA ASN A 235 -7.34 6.08 -2.35
C ASN A 235 -6.56 7.30 -1.83
N PRO A 236 -6.68 8.48 -2.48
CA PRO A 236 -5.85 9.64 -2.16
C PRO A 236 -6.09 10.22 -0.76
N PHE A 237 -7.21 9.95 -0.11
CA PHE A 237 -7.56 10.59 1.17
C PHE A 237 -7.27 9.75 2.42
N LEU A 238 -6.88 8.48 2.29
CA LEU A 238 -6.71 7.60 3.45
C LEU A 238 -5.56 8.03 4.38
N PHE A 239 -4.56 8.74 3.88
CA PHE A 239 -3.50 9.26 4.75
C PHE A 239 -4.02 10.34 5.72
N ASN A 240 -5.17 10.97 5.44
CA ASN A 240 -5.75 11.98 6.35
C ASN A 240 -6.43 11.35 7.56
N THR A 241 -6.77 10.07 7.51
CA THR A 241 -7.47 9.35 8.59
C THR A 241 -6.51 8.62 9.55
N LEU A 242 -5.20 8.87 9.44
CA LEU A 242 -4.20 8.20 10.27
C LEU A 242 -4.37 8.53 11.76
N ASN A 243 -4.36 7.49 12.59
CA ASN A 243 -4.25 7.65 14.04
C ASN A 243 -2.82 8.08 14.45
N THR A 244 -2.64 8.45 15.72
CA THR A 244 -1.35 8.97 16.23
C THR A 244 -0.18 8.00 15.97
N ASN A 245 -0.36 6.70 16.20
CA ASN A 245 0.69 5.70 16.03
C ASN A 245 1.03 5.49 14.55
N GLN A 246 0.00 5.44 13.70
CA GLN A 246 0.19 5.35 12.26
C GLN A 246 0.91 6.58 11.70
N LYS A 247 0.65 7.78 12.24
CA LYS A 247 1.41 8.99 11.88
C LYS A 247 2.88 8.88 12.25
N VAL A 248 3.21 8.28 13.40
CA VAL A 248 4.61 8.04 13.79
C VAL A 248 5.29 7.11 12.80
N LEU A 249 4.69 5.95 12.51
CA LEU A 249 5.24 5.01 11.53
C LEU A 249 5.34 5.63 10.13
N PHE A 250 4.29 6.32 9.67
CA PHE A 250 4.29 7.02 8.38
C PHE A 250 5.46 8.00 8.26
N ASN A 251 5.68 8.82 9.28
CA ASN A 251 6.78 9.79 9.28
C ASN A 251 8.15 9.10 9.27
N GLN A 252 8.30 7.96 9.96
CA GLN A 252 9.52 7.16 9.90
C GLN A 252 9.73 6.60 8.49
N VAL A 253 8.72 5.93 7.91
CA VAL A 253 8.77 5.36 6.56
C VAL A 253 9.05 6.45 5.52
N GLN A 254 8.42 7.63 5.62
CA GLN A 254 8.67 8.76 4.73
C GLN A 254 10.16 9.15 4.74
N ARG A 255 10.74 9.38 5.92
CA ARG A 255 12.16 9.73 6.06
C ARG A 255 13.06 8.66 5.47
N MET A 256 12.70 7.39 5.68
CA MET A 256 13.44 6.25 5.16
C MET A 256 13.41 6.17 3.64
N ILE A 257 12.25 6.41 3.03
CA ILE A 257 12.10 6.48 1.58
C ILE A 257 12.89 7.67 1.02
N ASP A 258 12.85 8.83 1.67
CA ASP A 258 13.62 10.00 1.23
C ASP A 258 15.13 9.74 1.25
N VAL A 259 15.66 9.15 2.33
CA VAL A 259 17.08 8.77 2.46
C VAL A 259 17.46 7.71 1.42
N TRP A 260 16.66 6.66 1.30
CA TRP A 260 16.88 5.59 0.32
C TRP A 260 16.90 6.13 -1.11
N ARG A 261 15.95 7.01 -1.44
CA ARG A 261 15.84 7.66 -2.75
C ARG A 261 17.11 8.43 -3.08
N THR A 262 17.57 9.28 -2.16
CA THR A 262 18.81 10.05 -2.35
C THR A 262 20.02 9.15 -2.49
N ALA A 263 20.14 8.09 -1.70
CA ALA A 263 21.25 7.14 -1.77
C ALA A 263 21.29 6.36 -3.10
N ASN A 264 20.15 6.15 -3.75
CA ASN A 264 20.02 5.42 -5.02
C ASN A 264 19.87 6.34 -6.23
N ASN A 265 20.12 7.66 -6.08
CA ASN A 265 19.99 8.65 -7.16
C ASN A 265 18.63 8.66 -7.87
N ILE A 266 17.55 8.32 -7.16
CA ILE A 266 16.19 8.34 -7.71
C ILE A 266 15.73 9.82 -7.72
N PRO A 267 15.47 10.44 -8.88
CA PRO A 267 15.39 11.90 -8.95
C PRO A 267 14.02 12.48 -8.58
N TYR A 268 12.97 11.66 -8.54
CA TYR A 268 11.58 12.14 -8.37
C TYR A 268 10.97 11.74 -7.03
N PHE A 269 9.93 12.45 -6.60
CA PHE A 269 9.28 12.24 -5.31
C PHE A 269 8.27 11.10 -5.33
N PHE A 270 8.15 10.39 -4.21
CA PHE A 270 7.02 9.51 -3.93
C PHE A 270 5.88 10.33 -3.36
N THR A 271 4.65 10.03 -3.79
CA THR A 271 3.46 10.71 -3.25
C THR A 271 3.18 10.24 -1.82
N LYS A 272 2.35 10.98 -1.08
CA LYS A 272 1.99 10.60 0.31
C LYS A 272 1.23 9.29 0.33
N GLU A 273 0.40 9.07 -0.68
CA GLU A 273 -0.42 7.88 -0.88
C GLU A 273 0.46 6.64 -1.07
N GLN A 274 1.55 6.77 -1.84
CA GLN A 274 2.53 5.70 -2.04
C GLN A 274 3.29 5.33 -0.77
N ILE A 275 3.69 6.35 -0.01
CA ILE A 275 4.33 6.16 1.29
C ILE A 275 3.34 5.52 2.27
N TYR A 276 2.09 5.96 2.24
CA TYR A 276 1.02 5.40 3.07
C TYR A 276 0.75 3.93 2.74
N PHE A 277 0.74 3.56 1.45
CA PHE A 277 0.63 2.16 1.04
C PHE A 277 1.71 1.30 1.70
N LEU A 278 2.98 1.71 1.59
CA LEU A 278 4.09 0.96 2.19
C LEU A 278 3.99 0.94 3.72
N THR A 279 3.61 2.06 4.32
CA THR A 279 3.36 2.19 5.77
C THR A 279 2.33 1.18 6.25
N ASN A 280 1.20 1.04 5.54
CA ASN A 280 0.14 0.11 5.89
C ASN A 280 0.61 -1.35 5.77
N GLN A 281 1.38 -1.70 4.73
CA GLN A 281 1.96 -3.04 4.60
C GLN A 281 2.88 -3.37 5.79
N ILE A 282 3.68 -2.40 6.23
CA ILE A 282 4.57 -2.54 7.40
C ILE A 282 3.76 -2.63 8.70
N GLU A 283 2.70 -1.85 8.86
CA GLU A 283 1.83 -1.88 10.04
C GLU A 283 1.18 -3.26 10.23
N VAL A 284 0.61 -3.84 9.17
CA VAL A 284 0.00 -5.18 9.20
C VAL A 284 1.00 -6.23 9.70
N ILE A 285 2.27 -6.07 9.33
CA ILE A 285 3.34 -6.96 9.78
C ILE A 285 3.65 -6.73 11.25
N TYR A 286 3.74 -5.48 11.70
CA TYR A 286 3.96 -5.19 13.12
C TYR A 286 2.88 -5.79 14.02
N GLN A 287 1.62 -5.85 13.57
CA GLN A 287 0.54 -6.52 14.31
C GLN A 287 0.87 -7.99 14.66
N LEU A 288 1.71 -8.67 13.86
CA LEU A 288 2.17 -10.02 14.16
C LEU A 288 3.10 -10.06 15.39
N PHE A 289 3.89 -9.01 15.60
CA PHE A 289 4.89 -8.91 16.67
C PHE A 289 4.40 -8.23 17.94
N ILE A 290 3.20 -7.65 17.91
CA ILE A 290 2.59 -7.13 19.14
C ILE A 290 2.34 -8.31 20.09
N PRO A 291 2.92 -8.27 21.30
CA PRO A 291 2.77 -9.33 22.30
C PRO A 291 1.32 -9.41 22.77
N GLU A 292 0.99 -10.54 23.37
CA GLU A 292 -0.32 -10.72 24.00
C GLU A 292 -0.49 -9.77 25.18
N ILE A 293 -1.73 -9.35 25.42
CA ILE A 293 -2.13 -8.54 26.56
C ILE A 293 -2.40 -9.50 27.71
N ASP A 294 -1.49 -9.54 28.67
CA ASP A 294 -1.68 -10.31 29.89
C ASP A 294 -2.85 -9.75 30.71
N ILE A 295 -3.75 -10.64 31.12
CA ILE A 295 -4.89 -10.32 31.98
C ILE A 295 -4.85 -11.25 33.18
N THR A 296 -4.66 -10.72 34.37
CA THR A 296 -4.71 -11.50 35.60
C THR A 296 -6.12 -11.45 36.20
N ILE A 297 -6.82 -12.58 36.18
CA ILE A 297 -8.17 -12.73 36.74
C ILE A 297 -8.04 -13.25 38.16
N VAL A 298 -8.41 -12.41 39.12
CA VAL A 298 -8.42 -12.74 40.55
C VAL A 298 -9.77 -13.35 40.93
N THR A 299 -9.73 -14.63 41.31
CA THR A 299 -10.91 -15.40 41.75
C THR A 299 -10.51 -16.39 42.85
N ASN A 300 -11.49 -17.08 43.42
CA ASN A 300 -11.31 -18.22 44.32
C ASN A 300 -11.79 -19.54 43.70
N THR A 301 -12.29 -19.54 42.46
CA THR A 301 -12.78 -20.75 41.78
C THR A 301 -12.32 -20.82 40.32
N ILE A 302 -11.95 -22.02 39.87
CA ILE A 302 -11.57 -22.28 38.47
C ILE A 302 -12.75 -22.01 37.52
N SER A 303 -13.98 -22.36 37.93
CA SER A 303 -15.18 -22.18 37.10
C SER A 303 -15.43 -20.71 36.73
N GLU A 304 -15.28 -19.78 37.69
CA GLU A 304 -15.41 -18.34 37.45
C GLU A 304 -14.30 -17.84 36.52
N TYR A 305 -13.06 -18.29 36.72
CA TYR A 305 -11.94 -17.99 35.82
C TYR A 305 -12.22 -18.43 34.37
N GLU A 306 -12.53 -19.72 34.14
CA GLU A 306 -12.77 -20.26 32.80
C GLU A 306 -13.91 -19.53 32.08
N SER A 307 -14.98 -19.19 32.81
CA SER A 307 -16.11 -18.45 32.27
C SER A 307 -15.74 -17.03 31.84
N ILE A 308 -14.95 -16.30 32.65
CA ILE A 308 -14.49 -14.95 32.32
C ILE A 308 -13.48 -15.00 31.17
N ALA A 309 -12.50 -15.90 31.23
CA ALA A 309 -11.45 -16.06 30.23
C ALA A 309 -12.05 -16.37 28.84
N LEU A 310 -13.01 -17.30 28.79
CA LEU A 310 -13.73 -17.63 27.57
C LEU A 310 -14.51 -16.42 27.03
N LYS A 311 -15.22 -15.71 27.90
CA LYS A 311 -16.02 -14.54 27.48
C LYS A 311 -15.15 -13.39 26.97
N LEU A 312 -14.00 -13.15 27.59
CA LEU A 312 -13.03 -12.15 27.13
C LEU A 312 -12.43 -12.53 25.77
N THR A 313 -11.93 -13.75 25.62
CA THR A 313 -11.26 -14.20 24.39
C THR A 313 -12.22 -14.31 23.21
N THR A 314 -13.50 -14.62 23.46
CA THR A 314 -14.54 -14.64 22.41
C THR A 314 -15.05 -13.25 22.05
N THR A 315 -15.31 -12.37 23.04
CA THR A 315 -15.85 -11.01 22.80
C THR A 315 -14.80 -10.07 22.19
N PHE A 316 -13.53 -10.24 22.56
CA PHE A 316 -12.44 -9.36 22.19
C PHE A 316 -11.35 -10.10 21.38
N ASN A 317 -11.74 -11.09 20.59
CA ASN A 317 -10.85 -11.96 19.80
C ASN A 317 -9.87 -11.20 18.88
N HIS A 318 -10.17 -9.96 18.50
CA HIS A 318 -9.30 -9.09 17.71
C HIS A 318 -8.06 -8.61 18.49
N TYR A 319 -8.10 -8.67 19.82
CA TYR A 319 -6.94 -8.45 20.68
C TYR A 319 -6.35 -9.82 21.08
N LYS A 320 -5.02 -9.96 21.00
CA LYS A 320 -4.34 -11.15 21.49
C LYS A 320 -4.34 -11.13 23.02
N LEU A 321 -5.39 -11.63 23.64
CA LEU A 321 -5.52 -11.65 25.10
C LEU A 321 -4.92 -12.93 25.68
N ASN A 322 -4.21 -12.81 26.80
CA ASN A 322 -3.64 -13.93 27.55
C ASN A 322 -4.16 -13.94 28.99
N PRO A 323 -5.37 -14.47 29.23
CA PRO A 323 -5.91 -14.60 30.58
C PRO A 323 -5.09 -15.57 31.42
N LYS A 324 -4.77 -15.17 32.64
CA LYS A 324 -4.08 -15.96 33.66
C LYS A 324 -4.90 -15.90 34.94
N VAL A 325 -4.96 -17.00 35.67
CA VAL A 325 -5.65 -17.06 36.95
C VAL A 325 -4.73 -16.61 38.08
N PHE A 326 -5.29 -15.92 39.07
CA PHE A 326 -4.69 -15.73 40.39
C PHE A 326 -5.72 -16.16 41.44
N MET A 327 -5.44 -17.27 42.12
CA MET A 327 -6.28 -17.86 43.15
C MET A 327 -6.04 -17.21 44.50
N ILE A 328 -6.95 -16.30 44.89
CA ILE A 328 -6.79 -15.48 46.12
C ILE A 328 -6.69 -16.31 47.41
N ASN A 329 -7.20 -17.54 47.39
CA ASN A 329 -7.20 -18.47 48.51
C ASN A 329 -6.01 -19.45 48.52
N ALA A 330 -5.19 -19.48 47.46
CA ALA A 330 -4.12 -20.47 47.30
C ALA A 330 -2.76 -19.85 46.99
N GLU A 331 -2.72 -18.63 46.45
CA GLU A 331 -1.50 -17.94 46.04
C GLU A 331 -1.13 -16.81 46.99
N ASN A 332 0.17 -16.47 47.02
CA ASN A 332 0.66 -15.36 47.85
C ASN A 332 0.36 -14.03 47.15
N ILE A 333 -0.35 -13.13 47.82
CA ILE A 333 -0.73 -11.82 47.27
C ILE A 333 0.47 -10.95 46.84
N GLU A 334 1.65 -11.15 47.43
CA GLU A 334 2.88 -10.47 47.01
C GLU A 334 3.30 -10.84 45.58
N GLN A 335 2.90 -12.01 45.07
CA GLN A 335 3.13 -12.40 43.67
C GLN A 335 2.29 -11.57 42.71
N LEU A 336 1.05 -11.21 43.10
CA LEU A 336 0.19 -10.33 42.31
C LEU A 336 0.80 -8.93 42.17
N TYR A 337 1.39 -8.41 43.24
CA TYR A 337 2.07 -7.09 43.23
C TYR A 337 3.34 -7.04 42.38
N GLN A 338 3.94 -8.20 42.10
CA GLN A 338 5.11 -8.28 41.23
C GLN A 338 4.75 -8.29 39.73
N ASN A 339 3.49 -8.56 39.39
CA ASN A 339 3.04 -8.63 37.99
C ASN A 339 2.95 -7.24 37.36
N LYS A 340 3.87 -6.96 36.43
CA LYS A 340 3.92 -5.70 35.68
C LYS A 340 3.27 -5.86 34.31
N ASN A 341 2.68 -4.78 33.80
CA ASN A 341 2.07 -4.74 32.47
C ASN A 341 0.97 -5.79 32.27
N THR A 342 0.14 -6.02 33.28
CA THR A 342 -1.03 -6.90 33.21
C THR A 342 -2.30 -6.13 33.58
N ILE A 343 -3.42 -6.46 32.97
CA ILE A 343 -4.72 -5.92 33.41
C ILE A 343 -5.24 -6.84 34.52
N VAL A 344 -5.44 -6.29 35.72
CA VAL A 344 -5.95 -7.05 36.86
C VAL A 344 -7.46 -6.95 36.88
N LEU A 345 -8.15 -8.07 36.63
CA LEU A 345 -9.59 -8.19 36.77
C LEU A 345 -9.89 -8.80 38.12
N ILE A 346 -10.65 -8.09 38.94
CA ILE A 346 -10.97 -8.54 40.29
C ILE A 346 -12.47 -8.53 40.50
N HIS A 347 -13.01 -9.62 41.03
CA HIS A 347 -14.40 -9.61 41.48
C HIS A 347 -14.59 -8.57 42.60
N PRO A 348 -15.62 -7.71 42.58
CA PRO A 348 -15.83 -6.66 43.59
C PRO A 348 -15.79 -7.16 45.04
N LYS A 349 -16.28 -8.37 45.30
CA LYS A 349 -16.21 -9.07 46.60
C LYS A 349 -14.79 -9.21 47.18
N PHE A 350 -13.75 -9.20 46.33
CA PHE A 350 -12.36 -9.33 46.73
C PHE A 350 -11.62 -7.99 46.77
N ALA A 351 -12.25 -6.88 46.39
CA ALA A 351 -11.59 -5.57 46.26
C ALA A 351 -10.91 -5.11 47.55
N THR A 352 -11.47 -5.45 48.72
CA THR A 352 -10.91 -5.10 50.02
C THR A 352 -9.67 -5.90 50.41
N PHE A 353 -9.42 -7.05 49.76
CA PHE A 353 -8.26 -7.88 50.03
C PHE A 353 -7.01 -7.41 49.26
N ILE A 354 -7.18 -6.54 48.26
CA ILE A 354 -6.08 -6.04 47.45
C ILE A 354 -5.80 -4.58 47.80
N ASP A 355 -4.61 -4.32 48.31
CA ASP A 355 -4.06 -2.98 48.39
C ASP A 355 -3.65 -2.48 46.99
N GLU A 356 -4.50 -1.65 46.38
CA GLU A 356 -4.28 -1.08 45.05
C GLU A 356 -3.00 -0.23 44.98
N THR A 357 -2.54 0.33 46.11
CA THR A 357 -1.34 1.19 46.14
C THR A 357 -0.04 0.41 45.93
N LYS A 358 -0.07 -0.91 46.16
CA LYS A 358 1.07 -1.81 45.93
C LYS A 358 1.14 -2.32 44.50
N LEU A 359 0.11 -2.14 43.69
CA LEU A 359 0.13 -2.58 42.30
C LEU A 359 0.97 -1.64 41.43
N PRO A 360 1.74 -2.18 40.47
CA PRO A 360 2.49 -1.35 39.55
C PRO A 360 1.56 -0.41 38.78
N ALA A 361 1.96 0.84 38.57
CA ALA A 361 1.19 1.80 37.76
C ALA A 361 0.94 1.32 36.32
N SER A 362 1.71 0.35 35.84
CA SER A 362 1.52 -0.30 34.55
C SER A 362 0.50 -1.44 34.54
N SER A 363 -0.11 -1.74 35.69
CA SER A 363 -1.06 -2.84 35.86
C SER A 363 -2.41 -2.32 36.36
N PRO A 364 -3.28 -1.81 35.48
CA PRO A 364 -4.56 -1.22 35.88
C PRO A 364 -5.52 -2.29 36.40
N ILE A 365 -6.36 -1.89 37.36
CA ILE A 365 -7.35 -2.76 38.01
C ILE A 365 -8.74 -2.44 37.47
N ILE A 366 -9.52 -3.48 37.19
CA ILE A 366 -10.95 -3.35 36.91
C ILE A 366 -11.71 -4.25 37.87
N LYS A 367 -12.62 -3.65 38.64
CA LYS A 367 -13.53 -4.35 39.54
C LYS A 367 -14.70 -4.86 38.72
N LEU A 368 -14.67 -6.13 38.36
CA LEU A 368 -15.57 -6.75 37.40
C LEU A 368 -16.14 -8.06 37.94
N ALA A 369 -17.47 -8.16 38.03
CA ALA A 369 -18.14 -9.46 38.09
C ALA A 369 -18.64 -9.84 36.69
N ILE A 370 -18.66 -11.14 36.38
CA ILE A 370 -18.91 -11.67 35.03
C ILE A 370 -20.23 -11.17 34.40
N ASP A 371 -21.25 -10.99 35.23
CA ASP A 371 -22.58 -10.54 34.82
C ASP A 371 -22.58 -9.10 34.29
N TYR A 372 -21.61 -8.30 34.73
CA TYR A 372 -21.47 -6.89 34.33
C TYR A 372 -20.48 -6.67 33.19
N LEU A 373 -19.89 -7.72 32.61
CA LEU A 373 -18.95 -7.56 31.48
C LEU A 373 -19.49 -6.65 30.35
N PRO A 374 -20.77 -6.73 29.93
CA PRO A 374 -21.30 -5.82 28.91
C PRO A 374 -21.22 -4.34 29.32
N THR A 375 -21.39 -4.03 30.60
CA THR A 375 -21.32 -2.66 31.14
C THR A 375 -19.92 -2.08 31.07
N TYR A 376 -18.88 -2.92 31.15
CA TYR A 376 -17.47 -2.51 31.14
C TYR A 376 -16.81 -2.64 29.77
N GLN A 377 -17.57 -2.98 28.72
CA GLN A 377 -17.04 -3.26 27.40
C GLN A 377 -16.24 -2.10 26.81
N GLU A 378 -16.74 -0.86 26.90
CA GLU A 378 -16.01 0.31 26.37
C GLU A 378 -14.71 0.58 27.14
N GLN A 379 -14.73 0.46 28.46
CA GLN A 379 -13.53 0.64 29.29
C GLN A 379 -12.46 -0.40 28.96
N LEU A 380 -12.86 -1.66 28.80
CA LEU A 380 -11.98 -2.75 28.38
C LEU A 380 -11.38 -2.49 26.99
N ILE A 381 -12.19 -2.06 26.02
CA ILE A 381 -11.72 -1.69 24.68
C ILE A 381 -10.67 -0.56 24.76
N GLN A 382 -10.92 0.47 25.55
CA GLN A 382 -9.97 1.57 25.72
C GLN A 382 -8.64 1.10 26.33
N LEU A 383 -8.69 0.24 27.35
CA LEU A 383 -7.50 -0.34 27.97
C LEU A 383 -6.73 -1.24 27.01
N PHE A 384 -7.40 -2.14 26.29
CA PHE A 384 -6.76 -3.00 25.31
C PHE A 384 -6.10 -2.18 24.19
N LYS A 385 -6.76 -1.10 23.72
CA LYS A 385 -6.16 -0.15 22.79
C LYS A 385 -4.91 0.51 23.37
N GLN A 386 -4.94 0.94 24.63
CA GLN A 386 -3.77 1.56 25.28
C GLN A 386 -2.58 0.60 25.37
N PHE A 387 -2.80 -0.64 25.81
CA PHE A 387 -1.77 -1.67 25.88
C PHE A 387 -1.18 -1.98 24.50
N ASN A 388 -2.05 -2.23 23.53
CA ASN A 388 -1.65 -2.49 22.15
C ASN A 388 -0.84 -1.30 21.57
N ASN A 389 -1.33 -0.07 21.76
CA ASN A 389 -0.65 1.14 21.30
C ASN A 389 0.73 1.33 21.94
N ARG A 390 0.87 1.06 23.24
CA ARG A 390 2.15 1.15 23.94
C ARG A 390 3.14 0.12 23.41
N SER A 391 2.70 -1.12 23.22
CA SER A 391 3.52 -2.19 22.64
C SER A 391 3.93 -1.86 21.21
N PHE A 392 3.02 -1.34 20.39
CA PHE A 392 3.33 -0.89 19.03
C PHE A 392 4.40 0.21 19.01
N LEU A 393 4.27 1.24 19.85
CA LEU A 393 5.28 2.30 19.95
C LEU A 393 6.62 1.78 20.47
N ALA A 394 6.63 0.79 21.36
CA ALA A 394 7.85 0.15 21.82
C ALA A 394 8.57 -0.62 20.70
N LEU A 395 7.85 -1.17 19.72
CA LEU A 395 8.44 -1.81 18.54
C LEU A 395 9.05 -0.81 17.55
N LEU A 396 8.59 0.45 17.57
CA LEU A 396 9.10 1.52 16.69
C LEU A 396 10.31 2.28 17.24
N ASN A 397 10.62 2.12 18.53
CA ASN A 397 11.72 2.80 19.23
C ASN A 397 12.90 1.85 19.49
#